data_AF-A0A7X5VB59-F1
#
_entry.id   AF-A0A7X5VB59-F1
#
_cell.length_a   1.000
_cell.length_b   1.000
_cell.length_c   1.000
_cell.angle_alpha   90.00
_cell.angle_beta   90.00
_cell.angle_gamma   90.00
#
_symmetry.space_group_name_H-M   'P 1'
#
loop_
_entity.id
_entity.type
_entity.pdbx_description
1 polymer ?
#
loop_
_entity_poly.entity_id
_entity_poly.type
_entity_poly.pdbx_seq_one_letter_code
_entity_poly.pdbx_strand_id
1 'polypeptide(L)'
;MRRIVAGVHGLLAALHVYWATGTTWPAGDERSLSLAVLGGPVSFRPAVVLPLALLHLVLAAAILTSERWKVSRLVVAGLAAGLAARATAGLVWITGAGDMSTAFYWLNLLLYTPLCIALCMADLKMLQARWLKATVVVVPVTLVTMVALVAYVYEPEEQPHPAASADSRYVDTPLARIHYLQRGTGSPVVLLSPGARQQVGAACAVGSGRAGRLELGDSQATAHRRSPGQARHEPRHG
;
A
#
# COMPACT_ATOMS: atom_id res chain seq x y z
N MET A 1 32.82 -1.56 5.17
CA MET A 1 31.67 -0.76 4.69
C MET A 1 30.80 -1.52 3.68
N ARG A 2 31.28 -1.90 2.48
CA ARG A 2 30.46 -2.56 1.42
C ARG A 2 29.65 -3.77 1.90
N ARG A 3 30.28 -4.70 2.63
CA ARG A 3 29.61 -5.89 3.17
C ARG A 3 28.47 -5.54 4.14
N ILE A 4 28.63 -4.47 4.92
CA ILE A 4 27.59 -3.99 5.85
C ILE A 4 26.42 -3.45 5.05
N VAL A 5 26.66 -2.56 4.10
CA VAL A 5 25.59 -1.97 3.25
C VAL A 5 24.85 -3.06 2.47
N ALA A 6 25.59 -3.99 1.85
CA ALA A 6 25.00 -5.14 1.16
C ALA A 6 24.19 -6.03 2.12
N GLY A 7 24.69 -6.26 3.34
CA GLY A 7 23.97 -7.00 4.38
C GLY A 7 22.67 -6.31 4.80
N VAL A 8 22.67 -4.98 4.94
CA VAL A 8 21.46 -4.21 5.24
C VAL A 8 20.43 -4.35 4.11
N HIS A 9 20.84 -4.24 2.84
CA HIS A 9 19.93 -4.51 1.72
C HIS A 9 19.42 -5.95 1.69
N GLY A 10 20.27 -6.93 2.05
CA GLY A 10 19.86 -8.32 2.23
C GLY A 10 18.77 -8.49 3.30
N LEU A 11 18.91 -7.82 4.45
CA LEU A 11 17.89 -7.82 5.51
C LEU A 11 16.59 -7.17 5.04
N LEU A 12 16.66 -6.05 4.32
CA LEU A 12 15.48 -5.42 3.72
C LEU A 12 14.79 -6.38 2.73
N ALA A 13 15.56 -7.07 1.87
CA ALA A 13 14.99 -8.05 0.95
C ALA A 13 14.28 -9.19 1.70
N ALA A 14 14.88 -9.71 2.78
CA ALA A 14 14.28 -10.75 3.60
C ALA A 14 12.97 -10.29 4.25
N LEU A 15 12.89 -9.03 4.71
CA LEU A 15 11.65 -8.45 5.25
C LEU A 15 10.54 -8.40 4.19
N HIS A 16 10.87 -8.06 2.93
CA HIS A 16 9.90 -8.07 1.85
C HIS A 16 9.43 -9.50 1.52
N VAL A 17 10.34 -10.47 1.48
CA VAL A 17 9.97 -11.89 1.31
C VAL A 17 9.07 -12.36 2.45
N TYR A 18 9.35 -11.94 3.68
CA TYR A 18 8.51 -12.22 4.83
C TYR A 18 7.09 -11.68 4.61
N TRP A 19 6.91 -10.40 4.26
CA TRP A 19 5.59 -9.86 3.94
C TRP A 19 4.90 -10.53 2.75
N ALA A 20 5.65 -11.02 1.77
CA ALA A 20 5.08 -11.78 0.64
C ALA A 20 4.41 -13.10 1.07
N THR A 21 4.70 -13.62 2.28
CA THR A 21 4.00 -14.78 2.84
C THR A 21 2.59 -14.46 3.37
N GLY A 22 2.19 -13.18 3.35
CA GLY A 22 0.91 -12.71 3.89
C GLY A 22 0.96 -12.34 5.36
N THR A 23 2.12 -12.40 6.01
CA THR A 23 2.30 -11.94 7.39
C THR A 23 2.17 -10.42 7.47
N THR A 24 1.36 -9.93 8.39
CA THR A 24 1.06 -8.49 8.51
C THR A 24 1.88 -7.77 9.58
N TRP A 25 2.81 -8.46 10.25
CA TRP A 25 3.61 -7.87 11.32
C TRP A 25 4.38 -6.64 10.82
N PRO A 26 4.41 -5.53 11.61
CA PRO A 26 3.92 -5.38 12.98
C PRO A 26 2.42 -5.04 13.13
N ALA A 27 1.65 -4.98 12.06
CA ALA A 27 0.22 -4.65 12.08
C ALA A 27 -0.67 -5.88 12.28
N GLY A 28 -1.89 -5.65 12.78
CA GLY A 28 -2.90 -6.69 12.99
C GLY A 28 -3.57 -7.22 11.72
N ASP A 29 -3.48 -6.48 10.61
CA ASP A 29 -4.11 -6.81 9.32
C ASP A 29 -3.41 -6.11 8.13
N GLU A 30 -3.69 -6.57 6.91
CA GLU A 30 -3.04 -6.07 5.67
C GLU A 30 -3.37 -4.60 5.40
N ARG A 31 -4.58 -4.14 5.73
CA ARG A 31 -4.98 -2.75 5.51
C ARG A 31 -4.24 -1.83 6.47
N SER A 32 -4.17 -2.21 7.75
CA SER A 32 -3.38 -1.47 8.75
C SER A 32 -1.89 -1.46 8.40
N LEU A 33 -1.34 -2.57 7.91
CA LEU A 33 0.05 -2.60 7.40
C LEU A 33 0.23 -1.64 6.23
N SER A 34 -0.68 -1.65 5.27
CA SER A 34 -0.61 -0.78 4.10
C SER A 34 -0.68 0.69 4.44
N LEU A 35 -1.63 1.06 5.31
CA LEU A 35 -1.73 2.42 5.80
C LEU A 35 -0.46 2.82 6.56
N ALA A 36 0.10 1.91 7.37
CA ALA A 36 1.29 2.17 8.18
C ALA A 36 2.61 2.23 7.38
N VAL A 37 2.73 1.53 6.25
CA VAL A 37 3.97 1.43 5.47
C VAL A 37 3.95 2.33 4.23
N LEU A 38 2.80 2.47 3.59
CA LEU A 38 2.64 3.16 2.30
C LEU A 38 1.78 4.42 2.39
N GLY A 39 1.14 4.68 3.53
CA GLY A 39 0.26 5.84 3.71
C GLY A 39 -1.08 5.73 2.96
N GLY A 40 -1.40 4.57 2.39
CA GLY A 40 -2.62 4.37 1.59
C GLY A 40 -2.97 2.89 1.40
N PRO A 41 -4.16 2.56 0.87
CA PRO A 41 -4.59 1.19 0.63
C PRO A 41 -3.94 0.61 -0.63
N VAL A 42 -2.93 -0.24 -0.44
CA VAL A 42 -2.18 -0.93 -1.48
C VAL A 42 -2.09 -2.41 -1.10
N SER A 43 -2.11 -3.29 -2.09
CA SER A 43 -2.05 -4.73 -1.83
C SER A 43 -0.61 -5.21 -1.61
N PHE A 44 -0.40 -6.04 -0.59
CA PHE A 44 0.89 -6.70 -0.29
C PHE A 44 1.01 -8.06 -0.98
N ARG A 45 0.32 -8.24 -2.11
CA ARG A 45 0.40 -9.49 -2.87
C ARG A 45 1.84 -9.78 -3.30
N PRO A 46 2.23 -11.07 -3.37
CA PRO A 46 3.57 -11.48 -3.79
C PRO A 46 4.03 -10.83 -5.10
N ALA A 47 3.11 -10.60 -6.03
CA ALA A 47 3.38 -9.95 -7.32
C ALA A 47 3.95 -8.53 -7.21
N VAL A 48 3.67 -7.82 -6.11
CA VAL A 48 4.17 -6.45 -5.86
C VAL A 48 5.42 -6.47 -4.99
N VAL A 49 5.43 -7.34 -3.96
CA VAL A 49 6.47 -7.33 -2.93
C VAL A 49 7.74 -8.09 -3.36
N LEU A 50 7.62 -9.17 -4.13
CA LEU A 50 8.77 -9.96 -4.59
C LEU A 50 9.69 -9.20 -5.56
N PRO A 51 9.19 -8.39 -6.51
CA PRO A 51 10.06 -7.53 -7.32
C PRO A 51 10.91 -6.56 -6.47
N LEU A 52 10.35 -6.00 -5.39
CA LEU A 52 11.09 -5.11 -4.47
C LEU A 52 12.19 -5.88 -3.73
N ALA A 53 11.90 -7.09 -3.26
CA ALA A 53 12.90 -7.97 -2.65
C ALA A 53 14.05 -8.28 -3.62
N LEU A 54 13.71 -8.64 -4.86
CA LEU A 54 14.69 -8.92 -5.90
C LEU A 54 15.56 -7.69 -6.19
N LEU A 55 14.96 -6.50 -6.24
CA LEU A 55 15.67 -5.25 -6.46
C LEU A 55 16.74 -5.01 -5.37
N HIS A 56 16.38 -5.26 -4.11
CA HIS A 56 17.33 -5.16 -2.98
C HIS A 56 18.44 -6.21 -3.04
N LEU A 57 18.15 -7.44 -3.48
CA LEU A 57 19.17 -8.48 -3.67
C LEU A 57 20.13 -8.12 -4.81
N VAL A 58 19.60 -7.62 -5.93
CA VAL A 58 20.39 -7.12 -7.07
C VAL A 58 21.29 -5.96 -6.63
N LEU A 59 20.78 -5.03 -5.83
CA LEU A 59 21.57 -3.95 -5.26
C LEU A 59 22.69 -4.48 -4.38
N ALA A 60 22.38 -5.40 -3.45
CA ALA A 60 23.37 -6.00 -2.57
C ALA A 60 24.51 -6.69 -3.35
N ALA A 61 24.14 -7.48 -4.37
CA ALA A 61 25.11 -8.13 -5.25
C ALA A 61 25.96 -7.10 -6.02
N ALA A 62 25.31 -6.08 -6.61
CA ALA A 62 25.98 -5.02 -7.36
C ALA A 62 26.96 -4.22 -6.49
N ILE A 63 26.62 -3.93 -5.23
CA ILE A 63 27.51 -3.25 -4.27
C ILE A 63 28.80 -4.06 -4.06
N LEU A 64 28.67 -5.37 -3.88
CA LEU A 64 29.79 -6.30 -3.68
C LEU A 64 30.68 -6.42 -4.93
N THR A 65 30.12 -6.32 -6.14
CA THR A 65 30.88 -6.47 -7.41
C THR A 65 31.29 -5.15 -8.06
N SER A 66 30.85 -4.00 -7.53
CA SER A 66 31.04 -2.67 -8.13
C SER A 66 32.49 -2.20 -8.30
N GLU A 67 33.45 -2.77 -7.58
CA GLU A 67 34.87 -2.47 -7.80
C GLU A 67 35.37 -3.03 -9.12
N ARG A 68 34.89 -4.23 -9.48
CA ARG A 68 35.34 -4.99 -10.65
C ARG A 68 34.54 -4.66 -11.92
N TRP A 69 33.24 -4.37 -11.80
CA TRP A 69 32.34 -4.25 -12.96
C TRP A 69 31.70 -2.87 -13.07
N LYS A 70 31.88 -2.21 -14.23
CA LYS A 70 31.25 -0.90 -14.53
C LYS A 70 29.72 -0.98 -14.52
N VAL A 71 29.16 -2.08 -15.05
CA VAL A 71 27.71 -2.33 -15.07
C VAL A 71 27.12 -2.33 -13.65
N SER A 72 27.80 -2.97 -12.69
CA SER A 72 27.37 -2.96 -11.29
C SER A 72 27.32 -1.54 -10.71
N ARG A 73 28.20 -0.63 -11.14
CA ARG A 73 28.13 0.79 -10.73
C ARG A 73 26.91 1.51 -11.31
N LEU A 74 26.53 1.19 -12.55
CA LEU A 74 25.30 1.72 -13.15
C LEU A 74 24.05 1.22 -12.43
N VAL A 75 24.03 -0.06 -12.06
CA VAL A 75 22.95 -0.65 -11.24
C VAL A 75 22.86 0.05 -9.89
N VAL A 76 23.98 0.21 -9.17
CA VAL A 76 24.01 0.96 -7.90
C VAL A 76 23.52 2.39 -8.09
N ALA A 77 23.94 3.08 -9.16
CA ALA A 77 23.48 4.44 -9.45
C ALA A 77 21.96 4.52 -9.67
N GLY A 78 21.40 3.61 -10.48
CA GLY A 78 19.95 3.58 -10.73
C GLY A 78 19.12 3.30 -9.48
N LEU A 79 19.58 2.38 -8.62
CA LEU A 79 18.86 2.04 -7.40
C LEU A 79 19.03 3.08 -6.29
N ALA A 80 20.22 3.71 -6.21
CA ALA A 80 20.43 4.87 -5.36
C ALA A 80 19.54 6.05 -5.78
N ALA A 81 19.25 6.22 -7.07
CA ALA A 81 18.29 7.22 -7.55
C ALA A 81 16.88 6.96 -7.02
N GLY A 82 16.45 5.69 -6.95
CA GLY A 82 15.19 5.31 -6.32
C GLY A 82 15.15 5.60 -4.82
N LEU A 83 16.24 5.32 -4.09
CA LEU A 83 16.36 5.68 -2.67
C LEU A 83 16.34 7.20 -2.45
N ALA A 84 17.00 7.96 -3.33
CA ALA A 84 16.95 9.42 -3.32
C ALA A 84 15.52 9.92 -3.54
N ALA A 85 14.80 9.40 -4.54
CA ALA A 85 13.39 9.72 -4.77
C ALA A 85 12.53 9.46 -3.52
N ARG A 86 12.73 8.30 -2.87
CA ARG A 86 11.98 7.92 -1.67
C ARG A 86 12.31 8.80 -0.46
N ALA A 87 13.58 9.18 -0.29
CA ALA A 87 14.00 10.12 0.75
C ALA A 87 13.38 11.50 0.53
N THR A 88 13.39 12.01 -0.70
CA THR A 88 12.74 13.28 -1.06
C THR A 88 11.24 13.24 -0.80
N ALA A 89 10.56 12.16 -1.22
CA ALA A 89 9.13 12.00 -0.94
C ALA A 89 8.86 11.99 0.57
N GLY A 90 9.71 11.34 1.35
CA GLY A 90 9.64 11.37 2.82
C GLY A 90 9.77 12.77 3.40
N LEU A 91 10.72 13.57 2.90
CA LEU A 91 10.92 14.97 3.33
C LEU A 91 9.74 15.87 2.95
N VAL A 92 9.20 15.74 1.74
CA VAL A 92 7.98 16.46 1.31
C VAL A 92 6.79 16.10 2.20
N TRP A 93 6.70 14.85 2.65
CA TRP A 93 5.64 14.42 3.56
C TRP A 93 5.74 15.10 4.93
N ILE A 94 6.96 15.30 5.43
CA ILE A 94 7.25 15.95 6.71
C ILE A 94 6.89 17.45 6.67
N THR A 95 6.96 18.10 5.51
CA THR A 95 6.63 19.54 5.37
C THR A 95 5.14 19.86 5.39
N GLY A 96 4.26 18.89 5.70
CA GLY A 96 2.83 19.14 5.93
C GLY A 96 1.87 18.43 4.96
N ALA A 97 2.35 17.53 4.10
CA ALA A 97 1.49 16.75 3.22
C ALA A 97 0.79 15.58 3.92
N GLY A 98 1.31 15.17 5.08
CA GLY A 98 0.82 14.03 5.82
C GLY A 98 -0.10 14.38 6.97
N ASP A 99 -1.10 13.53 7.20
CA ASP A 99 -1.82 13.50 8.46
C ASP A 99 -0.90 13.00 9.59
N MET A 100 -0.58 13.90 10.52
CA MET A 100 0.30 13.67 11.66
C MET A 100 -0.25 12.65 12.68
N SER A 101 -1.54 12.33 12.60
CA SER A 101 -2.18 11.33 13.47
C SER A 101 -1.90 9.89 13.04
N THR A 102 -1.39 9.69 11.82
CA THR A 102 -1.17 8.34 11.26
C THR A 102 0.13 7.71 11.78
N ALA A 103 0.10 6.40 12.05
CA ALA A 103 1.31 5.64 12.42
C ALA A 103 2.39 5.72 11.33
N PHE A 104 1.98 5.80 10.06
CA PHE A 104 2.89 5.99 8.93
C PHE A 104 3.69 7.27 9.02
N TYR A 105 3.07 8.40 9.42
CA TYR A 105 3.79 9.66 9.54
C TYR A 105 5.00 9.52 10.48
N TRP A 106 4.78 8.95 11.66
CA TRP A 106 5.84 8.75 12.66
C TRP A 106 6.89 7.74 12.21
N LEU A 107 6.48 6.63 11.61
CA LEU A 107 7.41 5.61 11.11
C LEU A 107 8.24 6.15 9.94
N ASN A 108 7.61 6.91 9.04
CA ASN A 108 8.28 7.54 7.91
C ASN A 108 9.27 8.62 8.37
N LEU A 109 8.89 9.44 9.35
CA LEU A 109 9.72 10.51 9.90
C LEU A 109 10.92 9.96 10.68
N LEU A 110 10.69 9.03 11.60
CA LEU A 110 11.71 8.60 12.57
C LEU A 110 12.58 7.46 12.04
N LEU A 111 12.05 6.58 11.18
CA LEU A 111 12.74 5.38 10.74
C LEU A 111 13.02 5.38 9.24
N TYR A 112 12.00 5.51 8.39
CA TYR A 112 12.18 5.26 6.96
C TYR A 112 13.00 6.35 6.27
N THR A 113 12.66 7.62 6.47
CA THR A 113 13.36 8.73 5.80
C THR A 113 14.84 8.80 6.21
N PRO A 114 15.20 8.73 7.51
CA PRO A 114 16.60 8.67 7.93
C PRO A 114 17.35 7.45 7.38
N LEU A 115 16.71 6.27 7.37
CA LEU A 115 17.31 5.05 6.82
C LEU A 115 17.56 5.17 5.31
N CYS A 116 16.60 5.69 4.54
CA CYS A 116 16.75 5.93 3.10
C CYS A 116 17.88 6.95 2.81
N ILE A 117 17.96 8.03 3.59
CA ILE A 117 19.04 9.03 3.47
C ILE A 117 20.40 8.39 3.76
N ALA A 118 20.51 7.63 4.86
CA ALA A 118 21.76 6.96 5.25
C ALA A 118 22.22 5.94 4.20
N LEU A 119 21.32 5.10 3.69
CA LEU A 119 21.62 4.12 2.65
C LEU A 119 22.00 4.80 1.33
N CYS A 120 21.24 5.81 0.90
CA CYS A 120 21.56 6.58 -0.30
C CYS A 120 22.96 7.21 -0.21
N MET A 121 23.32 7.83 0.92
CA MET A 121 24.66 8.37 1.13
C MET A 121 25.75 7.29 1.10
N ALA A 122 25.48 6.11 1.65
CA ALA A 122 26.40 4.98 1.63
C ALA A 122 26.62 4.45 0.20
N ASP A 123 25.56 4.34 -0.60
CA ASP A 123 25.61 3.90 -2.00
C ASP A 123 26.32 4.92 -2.90
N LEU A 124 26.03 6.21 -2.72
CA LEU A 124 26.70 7.30 -3.44
C LEU A 124 28.19 7.38 -3.11
N LYS A 125 28.61 6.99 -1.90
CA LYS A 125 30.03 6.86 -1.55
C LYS A 125 30.73 5.78 -2.37
N MET A 126 30.02 4.76 -2.86
CA MET A 126 30.58 3.70 -3.70
C MET A 126 30.75 4.12 -5.17
N LEU A 127 30.04 5.17 -5.61
CA LEU A 127 30.26 5.79 -6.91
C LEU A 127 31.54 6.63 -6.87
N GLN A 128 32.38 6.53 -7.90
CA GLN A 128 33.63 7.30 -7.97
C GLN A 128 33.45 8.64 -8.71
N ALA A 129 32.55 8.69 -9.69
CA ALA A 129 32.38 9.89 -10.51
C ALA A 129 31.45 10.90 -9.82
N ARG A 130 31.96 12.12 -9.59
CA ARG A 130 31.20 13.20 -8.93
C ARG A 130 29.96 13.62 -9.74
N TRP A 131 30.04 13.61 -11.07
CA TRP A 131 28.92 13.96 -11.95
C TRP A 131 27.77 12.93 -11.85
N LEU A 132 28.08 11.62 -11.84
CA LEU A 132 27.07 10.58 -11.63
C LEU A 132 26.35 10.75 -10.30
N LYS A 133 27.07 11.09 -9.22
CA LYS A 133 26.45 11.36 -7.92
C LYS A 133 25.46 12.52 -7.99
N ALA A 134 25.87 13.62 -8.62
CA ALA A 134 25.01 14.78 -8.78
C ALA A 134 23.75 14.43 -9.60
N THR A 135 23.90 13.76 -10.74
CA THR A 135 22.75 13.36 -11.58
C THR A 135 21.79 12.41 -10.85
N VAL A 136 22.33 11.41 -10.14
CA VAL A 136 21.55 10.43 -9.37
C VAL A 136 20.74 11.07 -8.25
N VAL A 137 21.20 12.19 -7.68
CA VAL A 137 20.46 12.92 -6.63
C VAL A 137 19.54 13.97 -7.22
N VAL A 138 20.05 14.84 -8.10
CA VAL A 138 19.32 16.00 -8.61
C VAL A 138 18.10 15.56 -9.43
N VAL A 139 18.24 14.60 -10.34
CA VAL A 139 17.14 14.21 -11.23
C VAL A 139 15.94 13.67 -10.45
N PRO A 140 16.09 12.69 -9.52
CA PRO A 140 14.95 12.20 -8.75
C PRO A 140 14.40 13.23 -7.78
N VAL A 141 15.25 14.05 -7.16
CA VAL A 141 14.80 15.13 -6.26
C VAL A 141 13.92 16.10 -7.03
N THR A 142 14.40 16.63 -8.15
CA THR A 142 13.64 17.56 -8.99
C THR A 142 12.33 16.93 -9.49
N LEU A 143 12.37 15.67 -9.94
CA LEU A 143 11.17 14.98 -10.42
C LEU A 143 10.13 14.82 -9.31
N VAL A 144 10.53 14.35 -8.12
CA VAL A 144 9.61 14.16 -6.98
C VAL A 144 9.05 15.50 -6.51
N THR A 145 9.88 16.54 -6.40
CA THR A 145 9.42 17.88 -6.03
C THR A 145 8.44 18.43 -7.05
N MET A 146 8.71 18.27 -8.35
CA MET A 146 7.78 18.72 -9.40
C MET A 146 6.45 17.96 -9.35
N VAL A 147 6.48 16.63 -9.22
CA VAL A 147 5.24 15.82 -9.08
C VAL A 147 4.46 16.24 -7.83
N ALA A 148 5.13 16.47 -6.71
CA ALA A 148 4.48 16.94 -5.49
C ALA A 148 3.85 18.32 -5.69
N LEU A 149 4.58 19.28 -6.28
CA LEU A 149 4.04 20.61 -6.58
C LEU A 149 2.84 20.53 -7.51
N VAL A 150 2.91 19.71 -8.57
CA VAL A 150 1.77 19.47 -9.48
C VAL A 150 0.60 18.87 -8.72
N ALA A 151 0.81 17.87 -7.87
CA ALA A 151 -0.26 17.27 -7.08
C ALA A 151 -0.89 18.25 -6.07
N TYR A 152 -0.12 19.20 -5.56
CA TYR A 152 -0.60 20.25 -4.65
C TYR A 152 -1.35 21.38 -5.35
N VAL A 153 -0.91 21.74 -6.56
CA VAL A 153 -1.56 22.79 -7.36
C VAL A 153 -2.78 22.25 -8.10
N TYR A 154 -2.74 20.97 -8.47
CA TYR A 154 -3.86 20.27 -9.09
C TYR A 154 -4.83 19.81 -8.01
N GLU A 155 -5.69 20.72 -7.57
CA GLU A 155 -6.98 20.30 -7.02
C GLU A 155 -7.79 19.77 -8.21
N PRO A 156 -8.03 18.45 -8.32
CA PRO A 156 -8.94 17.97 -9.35
C PRO A 156 -10.26 18.72 -9.14
N GLU A 157 -10.78 19.36 -10.20
CA GLU A 157 -12.14 19.89 -10.16
C GLU A 157 -13.01 18.82 -9.52
N GLU A 158 -13.67 19.17 -8.42
CA GLU A 158 -14.55 18.24 -7.70
C GLU A 158 -15.48 17.62 -8.74
N GLN A 159 -15.17 16.39 -9.15
CA GLN A 159 -15.99 15.68 -10.09
C GLN A 159 -17.37 15.65 -9.44
N PRO A 160 -18.40 16.28 -10.04
CA PRO A 160 -19.69 16.44 -9.39
C PRO A 160 -20.11 15.07 -8.89
N HIS A 161 -20.07 14.87 -7.58
CA HIS A 161 -20.29 13.55 -7.03
C HIS A 161 -21.66 13.11 -7.56
N PRO A 162 -21.79 11.94 -8.22
CA PRO A 162 -23.08 11.49 -8.70
C PRO A 162 -24.13 11.47 -7.56
N ALA A 163 -23.66 11.33 -6.32
CA ALA A 163 -24.43 11.40 -5.10
C ALA A 163 -25.00 12.79 -4.74
N ALA A 164 -24.48 13.89 -5.27
CA ALA A 164 -25.07 15.23 -5.07
C ALA A 164 -26.47 15.35 -5.71
N SER A 165 -26.83 14.43 -6.62
CA SER A 165 -28.18 14.26 -7.17
C SER A 165 -28.96 13.08 -6.58
N ALA A 166 -28.34 12.29 -5.70
CA ALA A 166 -29.03 11.18 -5.04
C ALA A 166 -29.67 11.72 -3.77
N ASP A 167 -31.00 11.65 -3.72
CA ASP A 167 -31.80 12.16 -2.61
C ASP A 167 -31.50 11.31 -1.38
N SER A 168 -30.61 11.82 -0.51
CA SER A 168 -30.19 11.16 0.71
C SER A 168 -31.31 11.24 1.73
N ARG A 169 -31.89 10.08 2.08
CA ARG A 169 -33.03 10.01 2.98
C ARG A 169 -32.72 9.11 4.18
N TYR A 170 -33.33 9.44 5.30
CA TYR A 170 -33.31 8.63 6.51
C TYR A 170 -34.71 8.07 6.73
N VAL A 171 -34.79 6.80 7.10
CA VAL A 171 -36.02 6.17 7.58
C VAL A 171 -35.78 5.74 9.02
N ASP A 172 -36.59 6.29 9.91
CA ASP A 172 -36.62 5.88 11.31
C ASP A 172 -37.52 4.65 11.46
N THR A 173 -36.98 3.62 12.11
CA THR A 173 -37.71 2.41 12.50
C THR A 173 -37.68 2.29 14.03
N PRO A 174 -38.53 1.47 14.67
CA PRO A 174 -38.50 1.28 16.12
C PRO A 174 -37.15 0.79 16.68
N LEU A 175 -36.32 0.17 15.84
CA LEU A 175 -35.04 -0.42 16.25
C LEU A 175 -33.82 0.39 15.83
N ALA A 176 -33.91 1.17 14.74
CA ALA A 176 -32.77 1.89 14.18
C ALA A 176 -33.19 3.01 13.20
N ARG A 177 -32.29 3.99 13.03
CA ARG A 177 -32.32 4.97 11.94
C ARG A 177 -31.50 4.43 10.76
N ILE A 178 -32.15 4.18 9.63
CA ILE A 178 -31.51 3.63 8.42
C ILE A 178 -31.28 4.77 7.42
N HIS A 179 -30.04 4.95 7.00
CA HIS A 179 -29.66 5.86 5.91
C HIS A 179 -29.68 5.12 4.58
N TYR A 180 -30.36 5.69 3.57
CA TYR A 180 -30.41 5.13 2.23
C TYR A 180 -30.31 6.23 1.16
N LEU A 181 -29.83 5.82 -0.01
CA LEU A 181 -29.75 6.66 -1.19
C LEU A 181 -30.76 6.11 -2.21
N GLN A 182 -31.68 6.96 -2.68
CA GLN A 182 -32.63 6.59 -3.72
C GLN A 182 -32.24 7.24 -5.05
N ARG A 183 -32.24 6.46 -6.14
CA ARG A 183 -31.98 6.96 -7.49
C ARG A 183 -32.84 6.23 -8.53
N GLY A 184 -33.47 7.01 -9.43
CA GLY A 184 -34.31 6.50 -10.52
C GLY A 184 -35.79 6.29 -10.14
N THR A 185 -36.62 6.05 -11.14
CA THR A 185 -38.09 5.88 -11.03
C THR A 185 -38.60 4.53 -11.55
N GLY A 186 -37.69 3.56 -11.73
CA GLY A 186 -38.00 2.22 -12.25
C GLY A 186 -38.42 1.22 -11.17
N SER A 187 -38.46 -0.06 -11.53
CA SER A 187 -38.72 -1.15 -10.57
C SER A 187 -37.75 -1.08 -9.39
N PRO A 188 -38.23 -1.20 -8.14
CA PRO A 188 -37.40 -1.00 -6.98
C PRO A 188 -36.35 -2.10 -6.86
N VAL A 189 -35.07 -1.72 -6.76
CA VAL A 189 -33.96 -2.61 -6.48
C VAL A 189 -33.28 -2.12 -5.20
N VAL A 190 -33.21 -3.00 -4.19
CA VAL A 190 -32.54 -2.69 -2.92
C VAL A 190 -31.17 -3.34 -2.93
N LEU A 191 -30.13 -2.51 -2.91
CA LEU A 191 -28.75 -2.96 -2.78
C LEU A 191 -28.33 -2.85 -1.31
N LEU A 192 -28.26 -3.98 -0.63
CA LEU A 192 -27.70 -4.07 0.71
C LEU A 192 -26.19 -4.28 0.58
N SER A 193 -25.40 -3.42 1.22
CA SER A 193 -23.95 -3.63 1.32
C SER A 193 -23.68 -4.58 2.50
N PRO A 194 -23.22 -5.82 2.26
CA PRO A 194 -22.93 -6.74 3.36
C PRO A 194 -21.67 -6.29 4.11
N GLY A 195 -21.84 -5.95 5.39
CA GLY A 195 -20.74 -5.66 6.32
C GLY A 195 -20.26 -4.21 6.30
N ALA A 196 -19.50 -3.82 7.33
CA ALA A 196 -19.03 -2.47 7.65
C ALA A 196 -18.08 -1.81 6.62
N ARG A 197 -18.25 -2.06 5.33
CA ARG A 197 -17.59 -1.37 4.23
C ARG A 197 -18.55 -0.29 3.73
N GLN A 198 -18.21 0.97 3.95
CA GLN A 198 -18.95 2.13 3.46
C GLN A 198 -19.28 2.01 1.96
N GLN A 199 -20.48 2.46 1.58
CA GLN A 199 -21.19 2.33 0.31
C GLN A 199 -20.48 2.86 -0.96
N VAL A 200 -19.20 3.24 -0.90
CA VAL A 200 -18.47 3.87 -2.00
C VAL A 200 -18.33 2.93 -3.22
N GLY A 201 -18.35 1.61 -3.01
CA GLY A 201 -18.15 0.62 -4.09
C GLY A 201 -19.37 0.33 -4.98
N ALA A 202 -20.61 0.53 -4.50
CA ALA A 202 -21.81 0.13 -5.24
C ALA A 202 -22.19 1.11 -6.36
N ALA A 203 -21.73 2.37 -6.28
CA ALA A 203 -22.02 3.41 -7.28
C ALA A 203 -21.45 3.09 -8.67
N CYS A 204 -20.33 2.36 -8.77
CA CYS A 204 -19.72 2.02 -10.05
C CYS A 204 -20.47 0.92 -10.83
N ALA A 205 -21.27 0.08 -10.17
CA ALA A 205 -21.98 -1.01 -10.84
C ALA A 205 -23.27 -0.57 -11.55
N VAL A 206 -23.89 0.53 -11.10
CA VAL A 206 -25.19 0.99 -11.61
C VAL A 206 -25.06 1.90 -12.85
N GLY A 207 -23.87 2.45 -13.12
CA GLY A 207 -23.63 3.37 -14.24
C GLY A 207 -23.48 2.73 -15.63
N SER A 208 -23.28 1.42 -15.71
CA SER A 208 -23.14 0.71 -16.99
C SER A 208 -24.49 0.10 -17.38
N GLY A 209 -25.36 0.91 -17.99
CA GLY A 209 -26.62 0.48 -18.58
C GLY A 209 -26.43 -0.44 -19.78
N ARG A 210 -25.83 -1.61 -19.56
CA ARG A 210 -25.80 -2.72 -20.51
C ARG A 210 -26.69 -3.80 -19.92
N ALA A 211 -27.88 -3.96 -20.49
CA ALA A 211 -28.83 -5.02 -20.18
C ALA A 211 -28.20 -6.40 -20.48
N GLY A 212 -27.35 -6.86 -19.57
CA GLY A 212 -26.81 -8.21 -19.54
C GLY A 212 -27.77 -9.09 -18.77
N ARG A 213 -28.47 -9.95 -19.51
CA ARG A 213 -29.20 -11.13 -19.04
C ARG A 213 -28.50 -11.76 -17.82
N LEU A 214 -29.12 -11.65 -16.65
CA LEU A 214 -28.73 -12.34 -15.42
C LEU A 214 -28.85 -13.85 -15.67
N GLU A 215 -27.73 -14.51 -15.94
CA GLU A 215 -27.62 -15.95 -15.73
C GLU A 215 -27.59 -16.21 -14.23
N LEU A 216 -28.67 -16.83 -13.77
CA LEU A 216 -28.86 -17.36 -12.43
C LEU A 216 -27.88 -18.52 -12.26
N GLY A 217 -26.66 -18.23 -11.81
CA GLY A 217 -25.66 -19.25 -11.48
C GLY A 217 -26.08 -20.03 -10.23
N ASP A 218 -26.31 -21.33 -10.43
CA ASP A 218 -26.66 -22.29 -9.39
C ASP A 218 -25.75 -22.19 -8.15
N SER A 219 -26.40 -21.93 -7.02
CA SER A 219 -25.80 -22.04 -5.69
C SER A 219 -25.45 -23.49 -5.40
N GLN A 220 -24.14 -23.81 -5.42
CA GLN A 220 -23.62 -24.99 -4.74
C GLN A 220 -23.91 -24.88 -3.25
N ALA A 221 -24.84 -25.71 -2.80
CA ALA A 221 -25.11 -26.00 -1.40
C ALA A 221 -23.91 -26.73 -0.77
N THR A 222 -23.06 -26.00 -0.05
CA THR A 222 -22.03 -26.60 0.80
C THR A 222 -22.68 -27.08 2.09
N ALA A 223 -22.98 -28.39 2.12
CA ALA A 223 -23.50 -29.09 3.27
C ALA A 223 -22.49 -29.06 4.43
N HIS A 224 -22.82 -28.30 5.48
CA HIS A 224 -22.07 -28.26 6.73
C HIS A 224 -22.37 -29.52 7.55
N ARG A 225 -21.53 -30.54 7.43
CA ARG A 225 -21.59 -31.78 8.22
C ARG A 225 -21.14 -31.48 9.66
N ARG A 226 -22.08 -31.44 10.61
CA ARG A 226 -21.80 -31.42 12.06
C ARG A 226 -21.24 -32.78 12.48
N SER A 227 -20.02 -32.81 13.01
CA SER A 227 -19.50 -33.95 13.79
C SER A 227 -20.06 -33.89 15.21
N PRO A 228 -20.74 -34.95 15.70
CA PRO A 228 -21.04 -35.12 17.12
C PRO A 228 -19.92 -35.94 17.77
N GLY A 229 -19.35 -35.45 18.87
CA GLY A 229 -18.55 -36.30 19.75
C GLY A 229 -17.32 -35.61 20.34
N GLN A 230 -17.51 -34.86 21.43
CA GLN A 230 -16.44 -34.72 22.40
C GLN A 230 -17.04 -34.72 23.80
N ALA A 231 -16.94 -35.91 24.42
CA ALA A 231 -17.39 -36.18 25.77
C ALA A 231 -16.52 -35.40 26.77
N ARG A 232 -17.19 -34.72 27.72
CA ARG A 232 -16.59 -34.15 28.92
C ARG A 232 -16.08 -35.27 29.81
N HIS A 233 -14.80 -35.22 30.16
CA HIS A 233 -14.25 -35.99 31.28
C HIS A 233 -14.09 -35.05 32.47
N GLU A 234 -14.90 -35.27 33.50
CA GLU A 234 -14.84 -34.59 34.79
C GLU A 234 -13.95 -35.41 35.74
N PRO A 235 -12.94 -34.83 36.42
CA PRO A 235 -12.25 -35.50 37.51
C PRO A 235 -12.91 -35.17 38.86
N ARG A 236 -13.40 -36.21 39.54
CA ARG A 236 -13.72 -36.19 40.98
C ARG A 236 -12.42 -36.17 41.77
N HIS A 237 -12.22 -35.14 42.59
CA HIS A 237 -11.32 -35.22 43.74
C HIS A 237 -12.12 -35.65 44.97
N GLY A 238 -11.64 -36.72 45.61
CA GLY A 238 -11.93 -37.05 47.00
C GLY A 238 -10.83 -36.50 47.91
#